data_AF-A0A2N3FAC6-F1
#
_entry.id   AF-A0A2N3FAC6-F1
#
_cell.length_a   1.000
_cell.length_b   1.000
_cell.length_c   1.000
_cell.angle_alpha   90.00
_cell.angle_beta   90.00
_cell.angle_gamma   90.00
#
_symmetry.space_group_name_H-M   'P 1'
#
loop_
_entity.id
_entity.type
_entity.pdbx_description
1 polymer ?
#
loop_
_entity_poly.entity_id
_entity_poly.type
_entity_poly.pdbx_seq_one_letter_code
_entity_poly.pdbx_strand_id
1 'polypeptide(L)'
;MRELTRTRFALNWWAPRRTGWWLLIVASAVGAYWVGQGLAPGWRDFPTAGTIALVLTVPLAVAWWWLLRLPQLWSRIAPSGAIAAITWGAVVAAGVYALQSNAALITVIGQRASIDTAQVWGPALIAPLTEETGKAMGIGVVLLAVGQKLRTPMDAALLGAFAGLGFTLTEDVLYAFNIAYVNLGENELVSTTLIYFVRAVVFGAVSHSAFAAFVGAGLGFLTVGRGRWRVALGVTLIVL
;
A
#
# COMPACT_ATOMS: atom_id res chain seq x y z
N MET A 1 25.55 9.95 -25.14
CA MET A 1 24.25 9.24 -25.27
C MET A 1 24.27 7.74 -24.92
N ARG A 2 25.43 7.12 -24.61
CA ARG A 2 25.51 5.70 -24.22
C ARG A 2 25.23 5.39 -22.74
N GLU A 3 24.93 6.40 -21.91
CA GLU A 3 24.63 6.23 -20.47
C GLU A 3 23.13 6.11 -20.13
N LEU A 4 22.23 6.23 -21.12
CA LEU A 4 20.78 6.21 -20.88
C LEU A 4 20.15 4.80 -20.91
N THR A 5 20.93 3.76 -21.17
CA THR A 5 20.51 2.36 -20.97
C THR A 5 20.64 1.96 -19.49
N ARG A 6 20.16 2.82 -18.58
CA ARG A 6 19.93 2.41 -17.19
C ARG A 6 18.79 1.40 -17.20
N THR A 7 19.11 0.15 -16.89
CA THR A 7 18.11 -0.91 -16.69
C THR A 7 17.02 -0.38 -15.75
N ARG A 8 15.78 -0.40 -16.24
CA ARG A 8 14.62 -0.03 -15.43
C ARG A 8 14.51 -1.01 -14.25
N PHE A 9 13.86 -0.61 -13.15
CA PHE A 9 13.50 -1.58 -12.11
C PHE A 9 12.49 -2.56 -12.69
N ALA A 10 13.00 -3.66 -13.24
CA ALA A 10 12.24 -4.67 -13.93
C ALA A 10 12.37 -5.98 -13.16
N LEU A 11 11.25 -6.45 -12.63
CA LEU A 11 11.18 -7.81 -12.10
C LEU A 11 11.22 -8.76 -13.31
N ASN A 12 12.17 -9.70 -13.27
CA ASN A 12 12.12 -10.87 -14.13
C ASN A 12 11.07 -11.80 -13.55
N TRP A 13 10.00 -12.06 -14.30
CA TRP A 13 8.90 -12.93 -13.86
C TRP A 13 9.38 -14.34 -13.46
N TRP A 14 10.49 -14.78 -14.04
CA TRP A 14 11.19 -16.00 -13.65
C TRP A 14 12.61 -15.70 -13.16
N ALA A 15 12.79 -15.63 -11.84
CA ALA A 15 14.09 -15.39 -11.21
C ALA A 15 14.35 -16.27 -9.98
N PRO A 16 14.26 -17.60 -10.09
CA PRO A 16 14.33 -18.52 -8.94
C PRO A 16 15.66 -18.49 -8.18
N ARG A 17 16.74 -17.97 -8.80
CA ARG A 17 18.06 -17.80 -8.16
C ARG A 17 18.10 -16.66 -7.14
N ARG A 18 17.08 -15.80 -7.08
CA ARG A 18 17.04 -14.64 -6.18
C ARG A 18 16.13 -14.93 -4.99
N THR A 19 16.67 -14.85 -3.78
CA THR A 19 15.89 -15.03 -2.55
C THR A 19 14.70 -14.06 -2.46
N GLY A 20 14.88 -12.81 -2.92
CA GLY A 20 13.80 -11.83 -2.93
C GLY A 20 12.61 -12.21 -3.82
N TRP A 21 12.83 -13.01 -4.88
CA TRP A 21 11.75 -13.50 -5.75
C TRP A 21 10.86 -14.50 -5.01
N TRP A 22 11.46 -15.44 -4.26
CA TRP A 22 10.71 -16.37 -3.41
C TRP A 22 10.01 -15.67 -2.26
N LEU A 23 10.68 -14.70 -1.61
CA LEU A 23 10.07 -13.91 -0.54
C LEU A 23 8.83 -13.17 -1.05
N LEU A 24 8.91 -12.54 -2.22
CA LEU A 24 7.77 -11.87 -2.84
C LEU A 24 6.61 -12.84 -3.10
N ILE A 25 6.87 -14.03 -3.64
CA ILE A 25 5.82 -15.02 -3.93
C ILE A 25 5.18 -15.54 -2.65
N VAL A 26 5.98 -16.03 -1.70
CA VAL A 26 5.47 -16.65 -0.47
C VAL A 26 4.70 -15.61 0.35
N ALA A 27 5.27 -14.42 0.54
CA ALA A 27 4.59 -13.35 1.26
C ALA A 27 3.29 -12.94 0.56
N SER A 28 3.28 -12.83 -0.78
CA SER A 28 2.07 -12.50 -1.53
C SER A 28 1.00 -13.58 -1.43
N ALA A 29 1.38 -14.87 -1.42
CA ALA A 29 0.43 -15.96 -1.25
C ALA A 29 -0.22 -15.94 0.15
N VAL A 30 0.60 -15.76 1.20
CA VAL A 30 0.11 -15.63 2.58
C VAL A 30 -0.76 -14.38 2.74
N GLY A 31 -0.32 -13.25 2.18
CA GLY A 31 -1.09 -12.01 2.18
C GLY A 31 -2.42 -12.13 1.44
N ALA A 32 -2.43 -12.78 0.27
CA ALA A 32 -3.64 -12.99 -0.52
C ALA A 32 -4.63 -13.89 0.22
N TYR A 33 -4.15 -14.90 0.94
CA TYR A 33 -4.98 -15.69 1.84
C TYR A 33 -5.66 -14.80 2.89
N TRP A 34 -4.91 -13.96 3.60
CA TRP A 34 -5.48 -13.09 4.63
C TRP A 34 -6.43 -12.03 4.09
N VAL A 35 -6.11 -11.41 2.94
CA VAL A 35 -7.04 -10.51 2.25
C VAL A 35 -8.30 -11.24 1.82
N GLY A 36 -8.17 -12.45 1.27
CA GLY A 36 -9.30 -13.29 0.91
C GLY A 36 -10.20 -13.59 2.11
N GLN A 37 -9.62 -13.96 3.25
CA GLN A 37 -10.37 -14.16 4.50
C GLN A 37 -11.06 -12.90 4.99
N GLY A 38 -10.40 -11.73 4.88
CA GLY A 38 -10.99 -10.45 5.28
C GLY A 38 -12.13 -9.98 4.38
N LEU A 39 -12.05 -10.27 3.08
CA LEU A 39 -13.07 -9.86 2.10
C LEU A 39 -14.23 -10.86 1.97
N ALA A 40 -14.01 -12.15 2.25
CA ALA A 40 -14.99 -13.20 2.01
C ALA A 40 -16.35 -12.98 2.73
N PRO A 41 -16.40 -12.56 4.01
CA PRO A 41 -17.67 -12.26 4.66
C PRO A 41 -18.41 -11.13 3.97
N GLY A 42 -17.71 -10.05 3.59
CA GLY A 42 -18.30 -8.92 2.88
C GLY A 42 -18.90 -9.31 1.54
N TRP A 43 -18.21 -10.17 0.77
CA TRP A 43 -18.75 -10.68 -0.49
C TRP A 43 -19.96 -11.60 -0.32
N ARG A 44 -19.99 -12.39 0.76
CA ARG A 44 -21.10 -13.29 1.07
C ARG A 44 -22.33 -12.51 1.53
N ASP A 45 -22.12 -11.51 2.38
CA ASP A 45 -23.18 -10.82 3.09
C ASP A 45 -23.65 -9.56 2.34
N PHE A 46 -22.77 -8.91 1.56
CA PHE A 46 -23.02 -7.66 0.81
C PHE A 46 -22.46 -7.70 -0.63
N PRO A 47 -22.94 -8.61 -1.50
CA PRO A 47 -22.42 -8.77 -2.86
C PRO A 47 -22.64 -7.53 -3.75
N THR A 48 -23.67 -6.73 -3.47
CA THR A 48 -23.95 -5.49 -4.21
C THR A 48 -22.86 -4.45 -3.93
N ALA A 49 -22.56 -4.17 -2.66
CA ALA A 49 -21.46 -3.29 -2.26
C ALA A 49 -20.12 -3.76 -2.85
N GLY A 50 -19.85 -5.07 -2.81
CA GLY A 50 -18.64 -5.63 -3.42
C GLY A 50 -18.55 -5.39 -4.93
N THR A 51 -19.65 -5.58 -5.65
CA THR A 51 -19.70 -5.34 -7.11
C THR A 51 -19.43 -3.88 -7.43
N ILE A 52 -20.05 -2.96 -6.70
CA ILE A 52 -19.85 -1.51 -6.85
C ILE A 52 -18.41 -1.13 -6.52
N ALA A 53 -17.87 -1.68 -5.44
CA ALA A 53 -16.48 -1.50 -5.05
C ALA A 53 -15.52 -1.91 -6.17
N LEU A 54 -15.73 -3.04 -6.85
CA LEU A 54 -14.92 -3.44 -8.01
C LEU A 54 -15.06 -2.47 -9.18
N VAL A 55 -16.29 -2.06 -9.50
CA VAL A 55 -16.57 -1.10 -10.59
C VAL A 55 -15.89 0.24 -10.36
N LEU A 56 -15.75 0.69 -9.11
CA LEU A 56 -15.06 1.93 -8.76
C LEU A 56 -13.55 1.77 -8.63
N THR A 57 -13.09 0.66 -8.03
CA THR A 57 -11.66 0.41 -7.75
C THR A 57 -10.86 0.22 -9.02
N VAL A 58 -11.37 -0.50 -10.02
CA VAL A 58 -10.62 -0.79 -11.26
C VAL A 58 -10.29 0.49 -12.04
N PRO A 59 -11.24 1.39 -12.35
CA PRO A 59 -10.93 2.67 -12.98
C PRO A 59 -9.99 3.55 -12.15
N LEU A 60 -10.16 3.59 -10.82
CA LEU A 60 -9.27 4.34 -9.93
C LEU A 60 -7.84 3.79 -9.96
N ALA A 61 -7.66 2.46 -9.95
CA ALA A 61 -6.37 1.82 -10.09
C ALA A 61 -5.67 2.22 -11.40
N VAL A 62 -6.42 2.23 -12.50
CA VAL A 62 -5.91 2.64 -13.81
C VAL A 62 -5.55 4.13 -13.82
N ALA A 63 -6.39 5.00 -13.28
CA ALA A 63 -6.12 6.44 -13.19
C ALA A 63 -4.84 6.71 -12.37
N TRP A 64 -4.72 6.08 -11.20
CA TRP A 64 -3.51 6.19 -10.36
C TRP A 64 -2.27 5.61 -11.04
N TRP A 65 -2.40 4.48 -11.73
CA TRP A 65 -1.29 3.91 -12.50
C TRP A 65 -0.74 4.90 -13.52
N TRP A 66 -1.61 5.61 -14.25
CA TRP A 66 -1.20 6.65 -15.19
C TRP A 66 -0.61 7.87 -14.48
N LEU A 67 -1.28 8.36 -13.43
CA LEU A 67 -0.83 9.51 -12.64
C LEU A 67 0.57 9.30 -12.07
N LEU A 68 0.85 8.14 -11.48
CA LEU A 68 2.17 7.78 -10.93
C LEU A 68 3.24 7.60 -12.01
N ARG A 69 2.85 7.46 -13.28
CA ARG A 69 3.77 7.39 -14.43
C ARG A 69 4.03 8.75 -15.09
N LEU A 70 3.14 9.73 -14.95
CA LEU A 70 3.34 11.09 -15.47
C LEU A 70 4.68 11.72 -15.04
N PRO A 71 5.08 11.70 -13.74
CA PRO A 71 6.35 12.30 -13.32
C PRO A 71 7.58 11.47 -13.70
N GLN A 72 7.40 10.25 -14.22
CA GLN A 72 8.51 9.35 -14.57
C GLN A 72 9.07 9.65 -15.96
N LEU A 73 9.82 10.75 -16.06
CA LEU A 73 10.74 10.94 -17.19
C LEU A 73 11.57 9.65 -17.37
N TRP A 74 11.44 9.02 -18.54
CA TRP A 74 12.11 7.78 -18.96
C TRP A 74 11.62 6.44 -18.35
N SER A 75 10.45 6.39 -17.69
CA SER A 75 9.90 5.13 -17.10
C SER A 75 10.90 4.43 -16.16
N ARG A 76 11.34 5.13 -15.12
CA ARG A 76 12.35 4.68 -14.14
C ARG A 76 12.03 3.32 -13.54
N ILE A 77 10.74 3.07 -13.28
CA ILE A 77 10.20 1.80 -12.81
C ILE A 77 9.48 1.10 -13.96
N ALA A 78 9.93 -0.11 -14.30
CA ALA A 78 9.28 -0.92 -15.33
C ALA A 78 7.90 -1.39 -14.85
N PRO A 79 6.97 -1.72 -15.76
CA PRO A 79 5.67 -2.26 -15.39
C PRO A 79 5.72 -3.42 -14.39
N SER A 80 6.65 -4.37 -14.57
CA SER A 80 6.76 -5.52 -13.66
C SER A 80 7.21 -5.14 -12.25
N GLY A 81 8.10 -4.15 -12.09
CA GLY A 81 8.50 -3.65 -10.77
C GLY A 81 7.36 -2.89 -10.06
N ALA A 82 6.60 -2.10 -10.82
CA ALA A 82 5.42 -1.41 -10.30
C ALA A 82 4.32 -2.40 -9.89
N ILE A 83 4.05 -3.42 -10.70
CA ILE A 83 3.10 -4.49 -10.38
C ILE A 83 3.55 -5.22 -9.12
N ALA A 84 4.83 -5.57 -8.99
CA ALA A 84 5.34 -6.21 -7.78
C ALA A 84 5.13 -5.37 -6.51
N ALA A 85 5.33 -4.05 -6.60
CA ALA A 85 5.06 -3.14 -5.49
C ALA A 85 3.56 -3.03 -5.19
N ILE A 86 2.70 -2.89 -6.20
CA ILE A 86 1.23 -2.91 -6.06
C ILE A 86 0.78 -4.21 -5.40
N THR A 87 1.25 -5.36 -5.88
CA THR A 87 0.93 -6.68 -5.29
C THR A 87 1.36 -6.72 -3.83
N TRP A 88 2.58 -6.29 -3.50
CA TRP A 88 3.01 -6.23 -2.11
C TRP A 88 2.07 -5.39 -1.25
N GLY A 89 1.74 -4.18 -1.70
CA GLY A 89 0.81 -3.29 -1.01
C GLY A 89 -0.57 -3.90 -0.79
N ALA A 90 -1.15 -4.42 -1.87
CA ALA A 90 -2.51 -4.95 -1.90
C ALA A 90 -2.67 -6.20 -1.03
N VAL A 91 -1.70 -7.13 -1.07
CA VAL A 91 -1.89 -8.40 -0.37
C VAL A 91 -1.02 -8.55 0.87
N VAL A 92 0.24 -8.12 0.84
CA VAL A 92 1.14 -8.32 2.00
C VAL A 92 0.93 -7.23 3.04
N ALA A 93 1.02 -5.95 2.64
CA ALA A 93 0.87 -4.86 3.58
C ALA A 93 -0.56 -4.79 4.14
N ALA A 94 -1.59 -4.90 3.29
CA ALA A 94 -2.97 -4.94 3.78
C ALA A 94 -3.30 -6.24 4.54
N GLY A 95 -2.97 -7.40 3.97
CA GLY A 95 -3.38 -8.69 4.54
C GLY A 95 -2.61 -9.10 5.80
N VAL A 96 -1.28 -9.02 5.76
CA VAL A 96 -0.41 -9.49 6.86
C VAL A 96 -0.19 -8.41 7.91
N TYR A 97 0.11 -7.18 7.48
CA TYR A 97 0.44 -6.11 8.42
C TYR A 97 -0.81 -5.42 8.95
N ALA A 98 -1.67 -4.87 8.09
CA ALA A 98 -2.81 -4.08 8.55
C ALA A 98 -3.88 -4.94 9.24
N LEU A 99 -4.48 -5.90 8.53
CA LEU A 99 -5.62 -6.67 9.06
C LEU A 99 -5.28 -7.40 10.37
N GLN A 100 -4.09 -8.00 10.47
CA GLN A 100 -3.71 -8.76 11.67
C GLN A 100 -3.17 -7.85 12.78
N SER A 101 -2.24 -6.95 12.45
CA SER A 101 -1.53 -6.18 13.48
C SER A 101 -2.38 -5.05 14.05
N ASN A 102 -3.25 -4.42 13.23
CA ASN A 102 -4.13 -3.34 13.71
C ASN A 102 -5.05 -3.86 14.80
N ALA A 103 -5.79 -4.94 14.51
CA ALA A 103 -6.71 -5.53 15.47
C ALA A 103 -6.01 -5.99 16.76
N ALA A 104 -4.85 -6.65 16.63
CA ALA A 104 -4.09 -7.14 17.77
C ALA A 104 -3.59 -6.00 18.67
N LEU A 105 -2.99 -4.95 18.10
CA LEU A 105 -2.43 -3.83 18.87
C LEU A 105 -3.52 -2.92 19.45
N ILE A 106 -4.63 -2.71 18.73
CA ILE A 106 -5.80 -2.00 19.27
C ILE A 106 -6.40 -2.77 20.45
N THR A 107 -6.44 -4.10 20.38
CA THR A 107 -6.87 -4.94 21.51
C THR A 107 -5.97 -4.75 22.73
N VAL A 108 -4.65 -4.66 22.53
CA VAL A 108 -3.71 -4.35 23.62
C VAL A 108 -3.98 -2.99 24.24
N ILE A 109 -4.27 -1.95 23.45
CA ILE A 109 -4.69 -0.64 23.98
C ILE A 109 -5.96 -0.79 24.82
N GLY A 110 -6.95 -1.56 24.34
CA GLY A 110 -8.19 -1.81 25.08
C GLY A 110 -7.99 -2.49 26.42
N GLN A 111 -7.05 -3.44 26.47
CA GLN A 111 -6.68 -4.15 27.71
C GLN A 111 -5.88 -3.29 28.70
N ARG A 112 -5.16 -2.27 28.24
CA ARG A 112 -4.24 -1.47 29.05
C ARG A 112 -4.79 -0.10 29.46
N ALA A 113 -5.67 0.48 28.66
CA ALA A 113 -6.28 1.79 28.90
C ALA A 113 -7.79 1.64 29.13
N SER A 114 -8.57 1.59 28.05
CA SER A 114 -10.01 1.28 28.09
C SER A 114 -10.49 0.92 26.69
N ILE A 115 -11.64 0.24 26.60
CA ILE A 115 -12.29 -0.08 25.32
C ILE A 115 -12.61 1.21 24.55
N ASP A 116 -13.15 2.23 25.22
CA ASP A 116 -13.50 3.52 24.60
C ASP A 116 -12.25 4.21 24.03
N THR A 117 -11.16 4.24 24.79
CA THR A 117 -9.88 4.78 24.30
C THR A 117 -9.39 4.01 23.07
N ALA A 118 -9.48 2.69 23.08
CA ALA A 118 -9.05 1.86 21.96
C ALA A 118 -9.91 2.08 20.71
N GLN A 119 -11.23 2.24 20.85
CA GLN A 119 -12.12 2.49 19.72
C GLN A 119 -11.90 3.89 19.12
N VAL A 120 -11.72 4.91 19.96
CA VAL A 120 -11.59 6.31 19.50
C VAL A 120 -10.19 6.58 18.94
N TRP A 121 -9.14 6.16 19.64
CA TRP A 121 -7.75 6.52 19.32
C TRP A 121 -6.94 5.39 18.69
N GLY A 122 -7.32 4.14 18.92
CA GLY A 122 -6.56 2.97 18.48
C GLY A 122 -6.26 2.98 16.98
N PRO A 123 -7.25 3.12 16.08
CA PRO A 123 -6.99 3.18 14.65
C PRO A 123 -5.99 4.28 14.27
N ALA A 124 -6.15 5.49 14.80
CA ALA A 124 -5.28 6.63 14.48
C ALA A 124 -3.83 6.47 14.99
N LEU A 125 -3.63 5.75 16.10
CA LEU A 125 -2.30 5.52 16.67
C LEU A 125 -1.58 4.33 16.02
N ILE A 126 -2.33 3.25 15.73
CA ILE A 126 -1.76 1.98 15.31
C ILE A 126 -1.62 1.90 13.78
N ALA A 127 -2.65 2.30 13.03
CA ALA A 127 -2.66 2.14 11.58
C ALA A 127 -1.44 2.78 10.89
N PRO A 128 -1.02 4.03 11.22
CA PRO A 128 0.16 4.60 10.58
C PRO A 128 1.44 3.78 10.84
N LEU A 129 1.59 3.20 12.03
CA LEU A 129 2.78 2.43 12.39
C LEU A 129 2.84 1.10 11.64
N THR A 130 1.75 0.34 11.66
CA THR A 130 1.68 -1.00 11.06
C THR A 130 1.64 -0.93 9.54
N GLU A 131 0.82 -0.05 8.98
CA GLU A 131 0.55 0.01 7.54
C GLU A 131 1.73 0.61 6.79
N GLU A 132 2.30 1.72 7.27
CA GLU A 132 3.47 2.32 6.62
C GLU A 132 4.70 1.44 6.76
N THR A 133 4.90 0.76 7.90
CA THR A 133 5.97 -0.23 8.04
C THR A 133 5.79 -1.38 7.05
N GLY A 134 4.58 -1.91 6.93
CA GLY A 134 4.26 -2.97 5.98
C GLY A 134 4.52 -2.57 4.52
N LYS A 135 4.11 -1.35 4.12
CA LYS A 135 4.36 -0.80 2.77
C LYS A 135 5.85 -0.55 2.54
N ALA A 136 6.55 0.02 3.52
CA ALA A 136 7.98 0.31 3.45
C ALA A 136 8.83 -0.95 3.25
N MET A 137 8.50 -2.05 3.93
CA MET A 137 9.16 -3.35 3.73
C MET A 137 9.06 -3.83 2.26
N GLY A 138 7.97 -3.48 1.58
CA GLY A 138 7.76 -3.80 0.16
C GLY A 138 8.83 -3.22 -0.76
N ILE A 139 9.32 -2.02 -0.46
CA ILE A 139 10.40 -1.40 -1.22
C ILE A 139 11.64 -2.28 -1.17
N GLY A 140 12.03 -2.72 0.04
CA GLY A 140 13.18 -3.61 0.24
C GLY A 140 13.02 -4.96 -0.48
N VAL A 141 11.87 -5.61 -0.33
CA VAL A 141 11.61 -6.92 -0.95
C VAL A 141 11.59 -6.83 -2.47
N VAL A 142 10.95 -5.80 -3.04
CA VAL A 142 10.94 -5.59 -4.49
C VAL A 142 12.36 -5.35 -5.03
N LEU A 143 13.20 -4.59 -4.32
CA LEU A 143 14.61 -4.40 -4.70
C LEU A 143 15.40 -5.71 -4.66
N LEU A 144 15.18 -6.56 -3.64
CA LEU A 144 15.80 -7.88 -3.54
C LEU A 144 15.35 -8.81 -4.68
N ALA A 145 14.07 -8.77 -5.05
CA ALA A 145 13.51 -9.55 -6.15
C ALA A 145 14.04 -9.10 -7.52
N VAL A 146 14.12 -7.77 -7.71
CA VAL A 146 14.66 -7.14 -8.93
C VAL A 146 16.19 -7.22 -8.97
N GLY A 147 16.86 -7.47 -7.85
CA GLY A 147 18.32 -7.59 -7.77
C GLY A 147 19.04 -6.29 -8.10
N GLN A 148 18.41 -5.14 -7.82
CA GLN A 148 18.94 -3.81 -8.13
C GLN A 148 18.98 -2.95 -6.86
N LYS A 149 19.87 -1.96 -6.84
CA LYS A 149 19.96 -0.97 -5.76
C LYS A 149 19.23 0.31 -6.16
N LEU A 150 18.70 1.02 -5.16
CA LEU A 150 18.14 2.36 -5.36
C LEU A 150 19.19 3.31 -5.96
N ARG A 151 18.76 4.13 -6.92
CA ARG A 151 19.64 5.10 -7.60
C ARG A 151 19.40 6.52 -7.15
N THR A 152 18.16 6.83 -6.76
CA THR A 152 17.75 8.14 -6.26
C THR A 152 16.62 7.99 -5.23
N PRO A 153 16.40 8.99 -4.36
CA PRO A 153 15.24 9.01 -3.49
C PRO A 153 13.91 8.90 -4.24
N MET A 154 13.83 9.47 -5.44
CA MET A 154 12.64 9.38 -6.30
C MET A 154 12.31 7.93 -6.72
N ASP A 155 13.32 7.08 -6.95
CA ASP A 155 13.06 5.68 -7.30
C ASP A 155 12.39 4.93 -6.13
N ALA A 156 12.80 5.24 -4.89
CA ALA A 156 12.19 4.67 -3.69
C ALA A 156 10.80 5.26 -3.41
N ALA A 157 10.63 6.57 -3.62
CA ALA A 157 9.33 7.25 -3.51
C ALA A 157 8.29 6.64 -4.45
N LEU A 158 8.66 6.36 -5.71
CA LEU A 158 7.75 5.77 -6.67
C LEU A 158 7.42 4.29 -6.35
N LEU A 159 8.39 3.50 -5.86
CA LEU A 159 8.11 2.14 -5.37
C LEU A 159 7.16 2.16 -4.18
N GLY A 160 7.38 3.08 -3.23
CA GLY A 160 6.48 3.35 -2.11
C GLY A 160 5.08 3.73 -2.59
N ALA A 161 4.97 4.67 -3.53
CA ALA A 161 3.69 5.09 -4.10
C ALA A 161 2.91 3.95 -4.75
N PHE A 162 3.58 3.06 -5.48
CA PHE A 162 2.94 1.87 -6.06
C PHE A 162 2.50 0.87 -4.98
N ALA A 163 3.27 0.70 -3.90
CA ALA A 163 2.84 -0.11 -2.76
C ALA A 163 1.65 0.52 -2.02
N GLY A 164 1.68 1.83 -1.79
CA GLY A 164 0.56 2.58 -1.23
C GLY A 164 -0.70 2.47 -2.09
N LEU A 165 -0.56 2.55 -3.43
CA LEU A 165 -1.67 2.34 -4.36
C LEU A 165 -2.29 0.96 -4.15
N GLY A 166 -1.48 -0.11 -4.18
CA GLY A 166 -1.98 -1.46 -3.97
C GLY A 166 -2.74 -1.60 -2.65
N PHE A 167 -2.20 -1.03 -1.57
CA PHE A 167 -2.86 -1.02 -0.26
C PHE A 167 -4.23 -0.33 -0.33
N THR A 168 -4.31 0.87 -0.91
CA THR A 168 -5.57 1.61 -1.08
C THR A 168 -6.61 0.79 -1.82
N LEU A 169 -6.24 0.05 -2.88
CA LEU A 169 -7.21 -0.76 -3.64
C LEU A 169 -7.89 -1.82 -2.78
N THR A 170 -7.13 -2.49 -1.91
CA THR A 170 -7.69 -3.49 -1.00
C THR A 170 -8.49 -2.83 0.12
N GLU A 171 -7.98 -1.73 0.66
CA GLU A 171 -8.63 -1.00 1.75
C GLU A 171 -9.97 -0.39 1.31
N ASP A 172 -10.05 0.20 0.11
CA ASP A 172 -11.29 0.78 -0.42
C ASP A 172 -12.43 -0.25 -0.48
N VAL A 173 -12.12 -1.49 -0.89
CA VAL A 173 -13.10 -2.58 -0.91
C VAL A 173 -13.52 -2.99 0.51
N LEU A 174 -12.57 -3.03 1.47
CA LEU A 174 -12.91 -3.26 2.88
C LEU A 174 -13.82 -2.17 3.44
N TYR A 175 -13.58 -0.89 3.08
CA TYR A 175 -14.45 0.21 3.49
C TYR A 175 -15.85 0.13 2.89
N ALA A 176 -15.99 -0.38 1.65
CA ALA A 176 -17.30 -0.68 1.06
C ALA A 176 -18.10 -1.66 1.92
N PHE A 177 -17.46 -2.74 2.34
CA PHE A 177 -18.10 -3.74 3.19
C PHE A 177 -18.37 -3.22 4.61
N ASN A 178 -17.44 -2.45 5.19
CA ASN A 178 -17.64 -1.86 6.51
C ASN A 178 -18.83 -0.89 6.51
N ILE A 179 -18.96 -0.02 5.50
CA ILE A 179 -20.09 0.92 5.45
C ILE A 179 -21.41 0.20 5.16
N ALA A 180 -21.40 -0.86 4.34
CA ALA A 180 -22.57 -1.71 4.13
C ALA A 180 -22.99 -2.41 5.43
N TYR A 181 -22.03 -2.94 6.20
CA TYR A 181 -22.28 -3.57 7.49
C TYR A 181 -22.87 -2.59 8.52
N VAL A 182 -22.26 -1.41 8.67
CA VAL A 182 -22.73 -0.37 9.60
C VAL A 182 -24.15 0.09 9.28
N ASN A 183 -24.50 0.16 7.99
CA ASN A 183 -25.84 0.52 7.52
C ASN A 183 -26.78 -0.69 7.36
N LEU A 184 -26.40 -1.88 7.84
CA LEU A 184 -27.21 -3.10 7.74
C LEU A 184 -27.66 -3.45 6.30
N GLY A 185 -26.85 -3.11 5.30
CA GLY A 185 -27.15 -3.31 3.88
C GLY A 185 -28.12 -2.30 3.28
N GLU A 186 -28.50 -1.24 4.00
CA GLU A 186 -29.38 -0.22 3.44
C GLU A 186 -28.64 0.66 2.41
N ASN A 187 -29.31 0.88 1.27
CA ASN A 187 -28.86 1.76 0.19
C ASN A 187 -27.38 1.56 -0.19
N GLU A 188 -26.94 0.31 -0.34
CA GLU A 188 -25.53 -0.07 -0.64
C GLU A 188 -24.91 0.74 -1.79
N LEU A 189 -25.70 1.11 -2.79
CA LEU A 189 -25.24 1.96 -3.89
C LEU A 189 -24.79 3.34 -3.41
N VAL A 190 -25.63 4.01 -2.62
CA VAL A 190 -25.36 5.36 -2.13
C VAL A 190 -24.22 5.31 -1.10
N SER A 191 -24.29 4.40 -0.13
CA SER A 191 -23.30 4.30 0.94
C SER A 191 -21.91 3.94 0.40
N THR A 192 -21.81 2.96 -0.51
CA THR A 192 -20.54 2.59 -1.16
C THR A 192 -20.01 3.72 -2.04
N THR A 193 -20.85 4.35 -2.85
CA THR A 193 -20.41 5.44 -3.73
C THR A 193 -19.91 6.65 -2.93
N LEU A 194 -20.59 7.00 -1.84
CA LEU A 194 -20.19 8.11 -0.96
C LEU A 194 -18.86 7.83 -0.27
N ILE A 195 -18.65 6.62 0.27
CA ILE A 195 -17.37 6.33 0.95
C ILE A 195 -16.21 6.37 -0.06
N TYR A 196 -16.41 5.88 -1.29
CA TYR A 196 -15.42 6.01 -2.36
C TYR A 196 -15.17 7.45 -2.76
N PHE A 197 -16.22 8.28 -2.89
CA PHE A 197 -16.07 9.70 -3.21
C PHE A 197 -15.22 10.41 -2.16
N VAL A 198 -15.51 10.18 -0.87
CA VAL A 198 -14.73 10.76 0.23
C VAL A 198 -13.28 10.29 0.17
N ARG A 199 -13.04 8.99 0.01
CA ARG A 199 -11.67 8.43 0.03
C ARG A 199 -10.85 8.79 -1.20
N ALA A 200 -11.43 8.67 -2.39
CA ALA A 200 -10.70 8.83 -3.65
C ALA A 200 -10.68 10.27 -4.16
N VAL A 201 -11.72 11.07 -3.91
CA VAL A 201 -11.83 12.45 -4.43
C VAL A 201 -11.47 13.46 -3.36
N VAL A 202 -12.11 13.40 -2.18
CA VAL A 202 -11.89 14.39 -1.11
C VAL A 202 -10.51 14.21 -0.48
N PHE A 203 -10.16 12.97 -0.13
CA PHE A 203 -8.89 12.63 0.53
C PHE A 203 -7.87 11.95 -0.38
N GLY A 204 -8.16 11.79 -1.68
CA GLY A 204 -7.27 11.05 -2.59
C GLY A 204 -5.86 11.64 -2.73
N ALA A 205 -5.73 12.97 -2.62
CA ALA A 205 -4.44 13.65 -2.61
C ALA A 205 -3.60 13.34 -1.34
N VAL A 206 -4.28 12.98 -0.25
CA VAL A 206 -3.71 12.60 1.06
C VAL A 206 -3.96 11.10 1.27
N SER A 207 -3.54 10.30 0.28
CA SER A 207 -3.76 8.86 0.25
C SER A 207 -2.52 8.08 0.68
N HIS A 208 -2.70 6.79 0.93
CA HIS A 208 -1.60 5.85 1.19
C HIS A 208 -0.51 5.91 0.11
N SER A 209 -0.87 6.18 -1.15
CA SER A 209 0.10 6.39 -2.23
C SER A 209 1.05 7.56 -1.93
N ALA A 210 0.53 8.67 -1.40
CA ALA A 210 1.33 9.85 -1.06
C ALA A 210 2.21 9.60 0.17
N PHE A 211 1.64 9.05 1.25
CA PHE A 211 2.38 8.74 2.47
C PHE A 211 3.48 7.72 2.23
N ALA A 212 3.18 6.62 1.54
CA ALA A 212 4.18 5.62 1.18
C ALA A 212 5.25 6.19 0.23
N ALA A 213 4.92 7.20 -0.58
CA ALA A 213 5.91 7.91 -1.38
C ALA A 213 6.86 8.76 -0.52
N PHE A 214 6.37 9.42 0.53
CA PHE A 214 7.22 10.15 1.47
C PHE A 214 8.13 9.22 2.27
N VAL A 215 7.57 8.15 2.83
CA VAL A 215 8.34 7.11 3.54
C VAL A 215 9.40 6.50 2.60
N GLY A 216 9.00 6.17 1.37
CA GLY A 216 9.92 5.69 0.34
C GLY A 216 11.02 6.70 0.00
N ALA A 217 10.69 7.97 -0.18
CA ALA A 217 11.68 9.03 -0.39
C ALA A 217 12.66 9.13 0.79
N GLY A 218 12.16 9.06 2.02
CA GLY A 218 12.96 9.07 3.24
C GLY A 218 13.96 7.92 3.29
N LEU A 219 13.52 6.69 3.03
CA LEU A 219 14.40 5.53 2.88
C LEU A 219 15.43 5.72 1.76
N GLY A 220 15.01 6.32 0.65
CA GLY A 220 15.91 6.66 -0.45
C GLY A 220 17.00 7.69 -0.07
N PHE A 221 16.66 8.68 0.76
CA PHE A 221 17.64 9.63 1.30
C PHE A 221 18.63 8.97 2.26
N LEU A 222 18.15 8.03 3.09
CA LEU A 222 18.99 7.29 4.04
C LEU A 222 19.92 6.28 3.34
N THR A 223 19.49 5.69 2.22
CA THR A 223 20.25 4.62 1.54
C THR A 223 21.18 5.14 0.44
N VAL A 224 20.80 6.18 -0.29
CA VAL A 224 21.56 6.72 -1.44
C VAL A 224 22.28 8.03 -1.09
N GLY A 225 21.83 8.74 -0.06
CA GLY A 225 22.36 10.06 0.30
C GLY A 225 23.74 10.03 0.95
N ARG A 226 24.57 11.06 0.65
CA ARG A 226 25.77 11.40 1.41
C ARG A 226 25.59 12.79 2.03
N GLY A 227 25.78 12.92 3.34
CA GLY A 227 25.69 14.19 4.08
C GLY A 227 24.66 14.20 5.21
N ARG A 228 24.99 14.84 6.35
CA ARG A 228 24.19 14.82 7.59
C ARG A 228 22.77 15.38 7.43
N TRP A 229 22.57 16.39 6.58
CA TRP A 229 21.25 16.97 6.33
C TRP A 229 20.29 16.00 5.62
N ARG A 230 20.81 15.05 4.83
CA ARG A 230 20.00 14.02 4.18
C ARG A 230 19.52 12.96 5.15
N VAL A 231 20.29 12.70 6.21
CA VAL A 231 19.85 11.81 7.30
C VAL A 231 18.69 12.46 8.04
N ALA A 232 18.82 13.75 8.41
CA ALA A 232 17.74 14.50 9.04
C ALA A 232 16.49 14.51 8.16
N LEU A 233 16.61 14.89 6.88
CA LEU A 233 15.49 14.89 5.93
C LEU A 233 14.88 13.48 5.76
N GLY A 234 15.71 12.45 5.69
CA GLY A 234 15.27 11.07 5.55
C GLY A 234 14.44 10.59 6.74
N VAL A 235 14.88 10.90 7.97
CA VAL A 235 14.12 10.61 9.19
C VAL A 235 12.83 11.43 9.22
N THR A 236 12.89 12.72 8.91
CA THR A 236 11.71 13.59 8.87
C THR A 236 10.63 13.05 7.91
N LEU A 237 11.01 12.63 6.70
CA LEU A 237 10.07 12.07 5.72
C LEU A 237 9.48 10.70 6.10
N ILE A 238 10.10 9.97 7.04
CA ILE A 238 9.58 8.69 7.54
C ILE A 238 8.60 8.91 8.70
N VAL A 239 8.77 10.01 9.45
CA VAL A 239 8.03 10.28 10.69
C VAL A 239 6.84 11.23 10.46
N LEU A 240 6.87 12.07 9.42
CA LEU A 240 5.76 12.93 9.01
C LEU A 240 4.65 12.14 8.31
#